data_AF-A0A7W1EPE5-F1
#
_entry.id   AF-A0A7W1EPE5-F1
#
_cell.length_a   1.000
_cell.length_b   1.000
_cell.length_c   1.000
_cell.angle_alpha   90.00
_cell.angle_beta   90.00
_cell.angle_gamma   90.00
#
_symmetry.space_group_name_H-M   'P 1'
#
loop_
_entity.id
_entity.type
_entity.pdbx_description
1 polymer ?
#
loop_
_entity_poly.entity_id
_entity_poly.type
_entity_poly.pdbx_seq_one_letter_code
_entity_poly.pdbx_strand_id
1 'polypeptide(L)'
;TYATLAELAGDCDDPDARRSFLVRTHLGNYALWLSGLFPDHIEHRRWRRGGPDLDYYEEMGRRGFQLAADHRLAENHGLATLYATAAERFGLLRAALNDISDSLLFPDRYSPERLMRQVTTEARWRRLH
;
A
#
# COMPACT_ATOMS: atom_id res chain seq x y z
N THR A 1 2.80 15.81 12.40
CA THR A 1 3.13 16.27 11.04
C THR A 1 2.97 15.08 10.11
N TYR A 2 1.77 14.82 9.61
CA TYR A 2 1.53 13.69 8.71
C TYR A 2 1.91 14.13 7.30
N ALA A 3 3.06 13.67 6.81
CA ALA A 3 3.48 13.88 5.44
C ALA A 3 2.49 13.19 4.49
N THR A 4 2.08 13.87 3.43
CA THR A 4 1.25 13.24 2.40
C THR A 4 2.07 12.19 1.63
N LEU A 5 1.44 11.17 1.04
CA LEU A 5 2.18 10.16 0.22
C LEU A 5 2.97 10.80 -0.92
N ALA A 6 2.44 11.90 -1.47
CA ALA A 6 3.13 12.69 -2.49
C ALA A 6 4.41 13.35 -1.95
N GLU A 7 4.37 13.90 -0.72
CA GLU A 7 5.56 14.43 -0.05
C GLU A 7 6.60 13.32 0.21
N LEU A 8 6.17 12.18 0.74
CA LEU A 8 7.06 11.03 0.96
C LEU A 8 7.70 10.52 -0.34
N ALA A 9 6.96 10.57 -1.45
CA ALA A 9 7.50 10.22 -2.76
C ALA A 9 8.55 11.21 -3.25
N GLY A 10 8.37 12.50 -2.98
CA GLY A 10 9.36 13.54 -3.29
C GLY A 10 10.67 13.36 -2.53
N ASP A 11 10.61 12.86 -1.29
CA ASP A 11 11.79 12.63 -0.45
C ASP A 11 12.56 11.34 -0.79
N CYS A 12 12.08 10.52 -1.74
CA CYS A 12 12.72 9.24 -2.10
C CYS A 12 14.10 9.40 -2.76
N ASP A 13 14.43 10.58 -3.28
CA ASP A 13 15.68 10.84 -4.00
C ASP A 13 16.68 11.70 -3.19
N ASP A 14 16.56 11.70 -1.86
CA ASP A 14 17.49 12.39 -0.95
C ASP A 14 18.95 11.87 -1.12
N PRO A 15 19.97 12.77 -1.13
CA PRO A 15 21.37 12.37 -1.27
C PRO A 15 21.90 11.52 -0.10
N ASP A 16 21.29 11.56 1.08
CA ASP A 16 21.58 10.63 2.17
C ASP A 16 20.98 9.25 1.87
N ALA A 17 21.85 8.31 1.51
CA ALA A 17 21.47 6.93 1.18
C ALA A 17 20.67 6.22 2.29
N ARG A 18 20.95 6.49 3.57
CA ARG A 18 20.20 5.87 4.68
C ARG A 18 18.81 6.49 4.76
N ARG A 19 18.71 7.81 4.66
CA ARG A 19 17.43 8.51 4.69
C ARG A 19 16.55 8.13 3.50
N SER A 20 17.10 8.17 2.28
CA SER A 20 16.42 7.77 1.05
C SER A 20 15.86 6.34 1.15
N PHE A 21 16.66 5.39 1.64
CA PHE A 21 16.21 4.02 1.87
C PHE A 21 15.03 3.91 2.83
N LEU A 22 15.10 4.61 3.98
CA LEU A 22 14.05 4.62 4.98
C LEU A 22 12.76 5.25 4.44
N VAL A 23 12.87 6.34 3.68
CA VAL A 23 11.73 7.01 3.06
C VAL A 23 11.06 6.12 2.02
N ARG A 24 11.83 5.48 1.13
CA ARG A 24 11.30 4.53 0.13
C ARG A 24 10.56 3.37 0.78
N THR A 25 11.15 2.80 1.84
CA THR A 25 10.51 1.75 2.65
C THR A 25 9.23 2.25 3.31
N HIS A 26 9.27 3.46 3.90
CA HIS A 26 8.13 4.05 4.56
C HIS A 26 6.99 4.36 3.59
N LEU A 27 7.29 4.82 2.37
CA LEU A 27 6.30 5.02 1.31
C LEU A 27 5.53 3.72 1.03
N GLY A 28 6.25 2.61 0.84
CA GLY A 28 5.67 1.28 0.63
C GLY A 28 4.79 0.83 1.81
N ASN A 29 5.35 0.88 3.02
CA ASN A 29 4.66 0.47 4.24
C ASN A 29 3.43 1.31 4.55
N TYR A 30 3.53 2.63 4.42
CA TYR A 30 2.45 3.55 4.74
C TYR A 30 1.30 3.43 3.74
N ALA A 31 1.61 3.29 2.44
CA ALA A 31 0.61 3.00 1.43
C ALA A 31 -0.11 1.67 1.70
N LEU A 32 0.63 0.61 2.06
CA LEU A 32 0.06 -0.71 2.35
C LEU A 32 -0.80 -0.67 3.62
N TRP A 33 -0.32 -0.04 4.68
CA TRP A 33 -1.05 0.12 5.93
C TRP A 33 -2.36 0.87 5.72
N LEU A 34 -2.33 2.02 5.02
CA LEU A 34 -3.50 2.86 4.83
C LEU A 34 -4.53 2.20 3.89
N SER A 35 -4.07 1.67 2.75
CA SER A 35 -4.94 1.02 1.75
C SER A 35 -5.38 -0.40 2.13
N GLY A 36 -4.62 -1.07 2.99
CA GLY A 36 -4.92 -2.40 3.52
C GLY A 36 -5.86 -2.37 4.73
N LEU A 37 -5.62 -1.49 5.69
CA LEU A 37 -6.39 -1.48 6.95
C LEU A 37 -7.51 -0.45 7.00
N PHE A 38 -7.50 0.57 6.14
CA PHE A 38 -8.53 1.62 6.14
C PHE A 38 -9.07 1.92 4.74
N PRO A 39 -9.42 0.90 3.92
CA PRO A 39 -9.85 1.14 2.54
C PRO A 39 -11.12 2.00 2.45
N ASP A 40 -12.06 1.81 3.39
CA ASP A 40 -13.30 2.60 3.43
C ASP A 40 -13.05 4.07 3.81
N HIS A 41 -11.96 4.38 4.52
CA HIS A 41 -11.57 5.77 4.78
C HIS A 41 -11.10 6.46 3.50
N ILE A 42 -10.31 5.76 2.67
CA ILE A 42 -9.83 6.26 1.38
C ILE A 42 -11.02 6.55 0.45
N GLU A 43 -11.91 5.58 0.27
CA GLU A 43 -13.08 5.74 -0.61
C GLU A 43 -14.00 6.86 -0.13
N HIS A 44 -14.24 6.96 1.17
CA HIS A 44 -15.04 8.06 1.73
C HIS A 44 -14.41 9.44 1.46
N ARG A 45 -13.09 9.55 1.57
CA ARG A 45 -12.35 10.79 1.28
C ARG A 45 -12.33 11.10 -0.22
N ARG A 46 -12.24 10.10 -1.08
CA ARG A 46 -12.38 10.24 -2.54
C ARG A 46 -13.72 10.89 -2.88
N TRP A 47 -14.83 10.33 -2.39
CA TRP A 47 -16.17 10.85 -2.68
C TRP A 47 -16.42 12.25 -2.12
N ARG A 48 -15.95 12.55 -0.91
CA ARG A 48 -16.25 13.83 -0.24
C ARG A 48 -15.27 14.96 -0.55
N ARG A 49 -14.03 14.64 -0.91
CA ARG A 49 -12.92 15.62 -1.00
C ARG A 49 -12.07 15.46 -2.26
N GLY A 50 -12.46 14.61 -3.21
CA GLY A 50 -11.68 14.35 -4.42
C GLY A 50 -10.31 13.74 -4.12
N GLY A 51 -10.18 13.00 -3.01
CA GLY A 51 -8.95 12.32 -2.65
C GLY A 51 -8.59 11.19 -3.65
N PRO A 52 -7.32 10.73 -3.67
CA PRO A 52 -6.89 9.62 -4.53
C PRO A 52 -7.65 8.33 -4.20
N ASP A 53 -7.78 7.45 -5.19
CA ASP A 53 -8.41 6.14 -5.04
C ASP A 53 -7.43 5.05 -4.62
N LEU A 54 -7.92 3.84 -4.33
CA LEU A 54 -7.09 2.72 -3.89
C LEU A 54 -6.00 2.33 -4.89
N ASP A 55 -6.23 2.52 -6.19
CA ASP A 55 -5.24 2.21 -7.23
C ASP A 55 -4.03 3.16 -7.15
N TYR A 56 -4.26 4.44 -6.86
CA TYR A 56 -3.17 5.38 -6.55
C TYR A 56 -2.31 4.90 -5.37
N TYR A 57 -2.93 4.45 -4.28
CA TYR A 57 -2.19 3.93 -3.13
C TYR A 57 -1.42 2.65 -3.49
N GLU A 58 -2.00 1.76 -4.31
CA GLU A 58 -1.34 0.56 -4.81
C GLU A 58 -0.10 0.92 -5.65
N GLU A 59 -0.22 1.85 -6.59
CA GLU A 59 0.92 2.29 -7.42
C GLU A 59 2.04 2.91 -6.57
N MET A 60 1.69 3.83 -5.65
CA MET A 60 2.66 4.48 -4.77
C MET A 60 3.37 3.47 -3.87
N GLY A 61 2.63 2.51 -3.33
CA GLY A 61 3.19 1.47 -2.46
C GLY A 61 4.11 0.51 -3.22
N ARG A 62 3.71 0.06 -4.42
CA ARG A 62 4.55 -0.75 -5.31
C ARG A 62 5.85 -0.02 -5.63
N ARG A 63 5.77 1.26 -6.01
CA ARG A 63 6.93 2.09 -6.32
C ARG A 63 7.87 2.24 -5.12
N GLY A 64 7.34 2.50 -3.92
CA GLY A 64 8.13 2.61 -2.70
C GLY A 64 8.92 1.34 -2.40
N PHE A 65 8.28 0.18 -2.45
CA PHE A 65 8.98 -1.10 -2.26
C PHE A 65 9.96 -1.43 -3.38
N GLN A 66 9.64 -1.12 -4.65
CA GLN A 66 10.59 -1.33 -5.75
C GLN A 66 11.86 -0.48 -5.56
N LEU A 67 11.70 0.82 -5.26
CA LEU A 67 12.83 1.72 -5.00
C LEU A 67 13.64 1.30 -3.77
N ALA A 68 12.99 0.72 -2.75
CA ALA A 68 13.66 0.18 -1.58
C ALA A 68 14.43 -1.10 -1.92
N ALA A 69 13.86 -1.99 -2.74
CA ALA A 69 14.50 -3.23 -3.19
C ALA A 69 15.77 -2.95 -4.00
N ASP A 70 15.73 -1.95 -4.88
CA ASP A 70 16.84 -1.55 -5.76
C ASP A 70 17.94 -0.74 -5.02
N HIS A 71 17.75 -0.46 -3.72
CA HIS A 71 18.70 0.30 -2.95
C HIS A 71 19.79 -0.60 -2.33
N ARG A 72 21.07 -0.17 -2.37
CA ARG A 72 22.22 -0.95 -1.84
C ARG A 72 22.04 -1.43 -0.39
N LEU A 73 21.34 -0.67 0.44
CA LEU A 73 21.09 -1.04 1.84
C LEU A 73 20.12 -2.22 1.96
N ALA A 74 19.23 -2.43 1.00
CA ALA A 74 18.39 -3.63 0.98
C ALA A 74 19.23 -4.89 0.71
N GLU A 75 20.22 -4.82 -0.18
CA GLU A 75 21.16 -5.93 -0.40
C GLU A 75 21.98 -6.20 0.88
N ASN A 76 22.56 -5.15 1.48
CA ASN A 76 23.37 -5.26 2.70
C ASN A 76 22.60 -5.88 3.89
N HIS A 77 21.28 -5.67 3.94
CA HIS A 77 20.42 -6.19 5.00
C HIS A 77 19.63 -7.44 4.60
N GLY A 78 19.81 -7.98 3.38
CA GLY A 78 19.06 -9.14 2.88
C GLY A 78 17.56 -8.88 2.66
N LEU A 79 17.17 -7.62 2.48
CA LEU A 79 15.77 -7.19 2.30
C LEU A 79 15.38 -7.01 0.83
N ALA A 80 16.32 -7.05 -0.10
CA ALA A 80 16.07 -6.79 -1.52
C ALA A 80 14.94 -7.68 -2.10
N THR A 81 15.05 -8.99 -1.92
CA THR A 81 14.02 -9.95 -2.38
C THR A 81 12.69 -9.77 -1.67
N LEU A 82 12.70 -9.44 -0.38
CA LEU A 82 11.48 -9.19 0.40
C LEU A 82 10.71 -7.99 -0.18
N TYR A 83 11.41 -6.87 -0.39
CA TYR A 83 10.79 -5.67 -0.93
C TYR A 83 10.37 -5.84 -2.39
N ALA A 84 11.17 -6.53 -3.22
CA ALA A 84 10.77 -6.84 -4.60
C ALA A 84 9.49 -7.69 -4.63
N THR A 85 9.39 -8.70 -3.75
CA THR A 85 8.20 -9.54 -3.62
C THR A 85 7.00 -8.73 -3.11
N ALA A 86 7.21 -7.84 -2.14
CA ALA A 86 6.17 -6.96 -1.63
C ALA A 86 5.66 -5.98 -2.71
N ALA A 87 6.56 -5.45 -3.55
CA ALA A 87 6.20 -4.62 -4.70
C ALA A 87 5.39 -5.43 -5.72
N GLU A 88 5.85 -6.62 -6.09
CA GLU A 88 5.14 -7.49 -7.05
C GLU A 88 3.74 -7.85 -6.55
N ARG A 89 3.64 -8.29 -5.29
CA ARG A 89 2.42 -8.81 -4.66
C ARG A 89 1.62 -7.78 -3.90
N PHE A 90 1.90 -6.49 -4.07
CA PHE A 90 1.29 -5.43 -3.27
C PHE A 90 -0.25 -5.52 -3.24
N GLY A 91 -0.88 -5.67 -4.40
CA GLY A 91 -2.32 -5.78 -4.51
C GLY A 91 -2.90 -7.01 -3.79
N LEU A 92 -2.16 -8.11 -3.70
CA LEU A 92 -2.56 -9.29 -2.93
C LEU A 92 -2.41 -9.07 -1.43
N LEU A 93 -1.29 -8.48 -1.00
CA LEU A 93 -1.07 -8.11 0.40
C LEU A 93 -2.15 -7.12 0.88
N ARG A 94 -2.45 -6.11 0.07
CA ARG A 94 -3.51 -5.13 0.34
C ARG A 94 -4.87 -5.82 0.46
N ALA A 95 -5.23 -6.70 -0.46
CA ALA A 95 -6.50 -7.43 -0.42
C ALA A 95 -6.61 -8.32 0.83
N ALA A 96 -5.55 -9.06 1.18
CA ALA A 96 -5.53 -9.86 2.41
C ALA A 96 -5.68 -9.01 3.68
N LEU A 97 -5.04 -7.83 3.72
CA LEU A 97 -5.23 -6.88 4.82
C LEU A 97 -6.63 -6.27 4.82
N ASN A 98 -7.25 -6.06 3.66
CA ASN A 98 -8.64 -5.62 3.58
C ASN A 98 -9.56 -6.68 4.20
N ASP A 99 -9.34 -7.96 3.93
CA ASP A 99 -10.15 -9.05 4.50
C ASP A 99 -10.00 -9.11 6.04
N ILE A 100 -8.77 -8.91 6.56
CA ILE A 100 -8.51 -8.80 8.01
C ILE A 100 -9.21 -7.57 8.60
N SER A 101 -9.10 -6.41 7.96
CA SER A 101 -9.74 -5.17 8.39
C SER A 101 -11.25 -5.34 8.47
N ASP A 102 -11.83 -5.89 7.41
CA ASP A 102 -13.26 -6.13 7.24
C ASP A 102 -13.81 -7.11 8.28
N SER A 103 -13.04 -8.14 8.66
CA SER A 103 -13.49 -9.19 9.59
C SER A 103 -13.22 -8.89 11.05
N LEU A 104 -12.08 -8.24 11.37
CA LEU A 104 -11.61 -8.06 12.75
C LEU A 104 -11.70 -6.62 13.25
N LEU A 105 -11.41 -5.63 12.41
CA LEU A 105 -11.33 -4.23 12.85
C LEU A 105 -12.64 -3.47 12.67
N PHE A 106 -13.34 -3.72 11.56
CA PHE A 106 -14.58 -3.03 11.19
C PHE A 106 -15.68 -4.00 10.72
N PRO A 107 -16.05 -5.02 11.52
CA PRO A 107 -17.04 -6.02 11.13
C PRO A 107 -18.41 -5.40 10.78
N ASP A 108 -18.85 -4.40 11.53
CA ASP A 108 -20.19 -3.81 11.40
C ASP A 108 -20.28 -2.67 10.37
N ARG A 109 -19.23 -2.47 9.55
CA ARG A 109 -19.18 -1.39 8.57
C ARG A 109 -19.62 -1.86 7.20
N TYR A 110 -20.80 -1.43 6.76
CA TYR A 110 -21.33 -1.78 5.45
C TYR A 110 -21.33 -0.56 4.52
N SER A 111 -20.75 -0.71 3.34
CA SER A 111 -20.82 0.28 2.28
C SER A 111 -20.85 -0.38 0.90
N PRO A 112 -21.43 0.29 -0.11
CA PRO A 112 -21.36 -0.19 -1.49
C PRO A 112 -19.92 -0.45 -1.95
N GLU A 113 -18.97 0.41 -1.56
CA GLU A 113 -17.57 0.30 -1.94
C GLU A 113 -16.90 -0.95 -1.34
N ARG A 114 -17.26 -1.31 -0.10
CA ARG A 114 -16.80 -2.56 0.53
C ARG A 114 -17.32 -3.77 -0.23
N LEU A 115 -18.60 -3.79 -0.59
CA LEU A 115 -19.18 -4.89 -1.37
C LEU A 115 -18.48 -5.05 -2.73
N MET A 116 -18.28 -3.94 -3.45
CA MET A 116 -17.58 -3.95 -4.74
C MET A 116 -16.13 -4.44 -4.63
N ARG A 117 -15.43 -4.04 -3.56
CA ARG A 117 -14.08 -4.52 -3.24
C ARG A 117 -14.07 -6.03 -3.00
N GLN A 118 -14.98 -6.56 -2.17
CA GLN A 118 -15.04 -7.98 -1.84
C GLN A 118 -15.31 -8.84 -3.09
N VAL A 119 -16.22 -8.42 -3.96
CA VAL A 119 -16.48 -9.09 -5.26
C VAL A 119 -15.22 -9.13 -6.12
N THR A 120 -14.50 -8.00 -6.19
CA THR A 120 -13.25 -7.89 -6.97
C THR A 120 -12.15 -8.79 -6.39
N THR A 121 -12.00 -8.80 -5.07
CA THR A 121 -11.04 -9.66 -4.34
C THR A 121 -11.34 -11.13 -4.56
N GLU A 122 -12.60 -11.55 -4.45
CA GLU A 122 -13.01 -12.93 -4.70
C GLU A 122 -12.69 -13.38 -6.13
N ALA A 123 -12.98 -12.53 -7.13
CA ALA A 123 -12.61 -12.77 -8.52
C ALA A 123 -11.09 -12.80 -8.76
N ARG A 124 -10.30 -12.15 -7.90
CA ARG A 124 -8.82 -12.20 -7.93
C ARG A 124 -8.31 -13.52 -7.37
N TRP A 125 -8.86 -13.98 -6.24
CA TRP A 125 -8.51 -15.26 -5.63
C TRP A 125 -8.85 -16.45 -6.53
N ARG A 126 -10.02 -16.43 -7.18
CA ARG A 126 -10.42 -17.48 -8.15
C ARG A 126 -9.51 -17.59 -9.38
N ARG A 127 -8.71 -16.57 -9.69
CA ARG A 127 -7.74 -16.61 -10.81
C ARG A 127 -6.37 -17.15 -10.40
N LEU A 128 -6.12 -17.29 -9.10
CA LEU A 128 -4.88 -17.83 -8.55
C LEU A 128 -4.96 -19.34 -8.25
N HIS A 129 -6.16 -19.92 -8.36
CA HIS A 129 -6.48 -21.34 -8.19
C HIS A 129 -7.05 -21.90 -9.50
#